data_AF-A0A355QHP2-F1
#
_entry.id   AF-A0A355QHP2-F1
#
_cell.length_a   1.000
_cell.length_b   1.000
_cell.length_c   1.000
_cell.angle_alpha   90.00
_cell.angle_beta   90.00
_cell.angle_gamma   90.00
#
_symmetry.space_group_name_H-M   'P 1'
#
loop_
_entity.id
_entity.type
_entity.pdbx_description
1 polymer ?
#
loop_
_entity_poly.entity_id
_entity_poly.type
_entity_poly.pdbx_seq_one_letter_code
_entity_poly.pdbx_strand_id
1 'polypeptide(L)'
;MEYPDGIESTSIDLTGVEVTDHPHLAEVFTPEATAFVADLVRTFRDQRIELLRARRERQDRLDVGARPHFLPETAEIRSGTWTVAPVSKDLLDRRVEITGPTSRKMMINALNSGAKVFMADCEDATSPTWDNVVDGHRNLRDAHRRELILEQGGKHYRLNEEIATLVVRPRGWHLPERHVQVDGRPAAASLIDFGLAFFHGAREALDRGSGPYFYLAKLEGHLEARLWNDVFCHAQDSLGVPRGTIKATVLIETILAA
;
A
#
# COMPACT_ATOMS: atom_id res chain seq x y z
N MET A 1 18.48 -10.32 -9.76
CA MET A 1 19.66 -9.48 -10.03
C MET A 1 19.83 -9.43 -11.54
N GLU A 2 20.22 -8.27 -12.05
CA GLU A 2 20.16 -7.77 -13.44
C GLU A 2 18.82 -7.14 -13.86
N TYR A 3 18.79 -5.80 -13.72
CA TYR A 3 17.89 -4.90 -14.45
C TYR A 3 18.41 -4.77 -15.88
N PRO A 4 17.54 -4.57 -16.90
CA PRO A 4 17.95 -4.55 -18.29
C PRO A 4 18.99 -3.44 -18.56
N ASP A 5 20.02 -3.80 -19.33
CA ASP A 5 21.07 -2.93 -19.82
C ASP A 5 20.49 -1.63 -20.43
N GLY A 6 20.78 -0.49 -19.80
CA GLY A 6 20.41 0.82 -20.34
C GLY A 6 20.14 1.95 -19.36
N ILE A 7 20.23 1.74 -18.04
CA ILE A 7 20.15 2.83 -17.07
C ILE A 7 21.58 3.21 -16.68
N GLU A 8 22.01 4.41 -17.10
CA GLU A 8 23.23 5.04 -16.59
C GLU A 8 23.23 4.93 -15.05
N SER A 9 24.38 4.56 -14.47
CA SER A 9 24.63 4.51 -13.03
C SER A 9 24.30 5.86 -12.39
N THR A 10 23.02 6.08 -12.11
CA THR A 10 22.52 7.26 -11.43
C THR A 10 22.83 7.02 -9.96
N SER A 11 23.67 7.86 -9.36
CA SER A 11 24.00 7.73 -7.94
C SER A 11 22.69 7.75 -7.14
N ILE A 12 22.43 6.66 -6.41
CA ILE A 12 21.24 6.54 -5.55
C ILE A 12 21.38 7.58 -4.43
N ASP A 13 20.50 8.58 -4.41
CA ASP A 13 20.51 9.61 -3.37
C ASP A 13 19.75 9.15 -2.12
N LEU A 14 20.52 8.82 -1.08
CA LEU A 14 20.01 8.47 0.25
C LEU A 14 20.24 9.59 1.27
N THR A 15 20.62 10.79 0.82
CA THR A 15 20.89 11.92 1.70
C THR A 15 19.67 12.21 2.56
N GLY A 16 19.86 12.39 3.88
CA GLY A 16 18.77 12.72 4.80
C GLY A 16 17.79 11.59 5.10
N VAL A 17 18.05 10.36 4.66
CA VAL A 17 17.21 9.19 4.98
C VAL A 17 17.83 8.40 6.13
N GLU A 18 17.07 8.21 7.21
CA GLU A 18 17.48 7.41 8.36
C GLU A 18 16.45 6.31 8.59
N VAL A 19 16.91 5.06 8.67
CA VAL A 19 16.06 3.91 8.97
C VAL A 19 16.60 3.19 10.19
N THR A 20 15.74 2.93 11.18
CA THR A 20 16.11 2.23 12.41
C THR A 20 16.56 0.81 12.08
N ASP A 21 17.66 0.38 12.71
CA ASP A 21 18.23 -0.95 12.47
C ASP A 21 17.24 -2.10 12.77
N HIS A 22 17.38 -3.19 12.02
CA HIS A 22 16.60 -4.42 12.18
C HIS A 22 17.34 -5.59 11.50
N PRO A 23 17.30 -6.82 12.04
CA PRO A 23 18.02 -7.97 11.47
C PRO A 23 17.71 -8.25 9.99
N HIS A 24 16.48 -7.98 9.55
CA HIS A 24 16.03 -8.16 8.17
C HIS A 24 15.97 -6.85 7.36
N LEU A 25 16.60 -5.77 7.83
CA LEU A 25 16.44 -4.45 7.21
C LEU A 25 16.92 -4.43 5.76
N ALA A 26 18.11 -4.98 5.49
CA ALA A 26 18.72 -4.97 4.15
C ALA A 26 17.91 -5.76 3.10
N GLU A 27 17.02 -6.65 3.54
CA GLU A 27 16.12 -7.40 2.67
C GLU A 27 14.92 -6.58 2.18
N VAL A 28 14.55 -5.54 2.92
CA VAL A 28 13.33 -4.73 2.72
C VAL A 28 13.70 -3.31 2.28
N PHE A 29 14.63 -2.68 2.99
CA PHE A 29 15.16 -1.35 2.67
C PHE A 29 16.50 -1.50 1.94
N THR A 30 16.45 -2.06 0.72
CA THR A 30 17.61 -1.99 -0.19
C THR A 30 17.88 -0.52 -0.55
N PRO A 31 19.08 -0.16 -1.05
CA PRO A 31 19.35 1.21 -1.45
C PRO A 31 18.30 1.77 -2.42
N GLU A 32 17.89 0.99 -3.41
CA GLU A 32 16.90 1.38 -4.41
C GLU A 32 15.49 1.52 -3.82
N ALA A 33 15.07 0.55 -2.99
CA ALA A 33 13.78 0.60 -2.30
C ALA A 33 13.71 1.82 -1.38
N THR A 34 14.81 2.11 -0.68
CA THR A 34 14.93 3.24 0.25
C THR A 34 14.86 4.57 -0.47
N ALA A 35 15.57 4.72 -1.60
CA ALA A 35 15.49 5.91 -2.42
C ALA A 35 14.08 6.12 -2.99
N PHE A 36 13.44 5.05 -3.45
CA PHE A 36 12.06 5.09 -3.97
C PHE A 36 11.05 5.55 -2.90
N VAL A 37 11.08 4.98 -1.69
CA VAL A 37 10.16 5.44 -0.63
C VAL A 37 10.49 6.85 -0.14
N ALA A 38 11.76 7.25 -0.14
CA ALA A 38 12.15 8.62 0.20
C ALA A 38 11.63 9.63 -0.83
N ASP A 39 11.71 9.30 -2.11
CA ASP A 39 11.13 10.09 -3.20
C ASP A 39 9.62 10.25 -3.07
N LEU A 40 8.88 9.16 -2.82
CA LEU A 40 7.44 9.24 -2.51
C LEU A 40 7.16 10.17 -1.32
N VAL A 41 7.92 10.02 -0.24
CA VAL A 41 7.75 10.84 0.96
C VAL A 41 8.02 12.32 0.65
N ARG A 42 9.08 12.65 -0.09
CA ARG A 42 9.40 14.04 -0.45
C ARG A 42 8.33 14.66 -1.32
N THR A 43 7.87 13.94 -2.34
CA THR A 43 6.88 14.43 -3.30
C THR A 43 5.52 14.69 -2.65
N PHE A 44 5.06 13.80 -1.75
CA PHE A 44 3.66 13.81 -1.30
C PHE A 44 3.43 14.25 0.15
N ARG A 45 4.50 14.47 0.94
CA ARG A 45 4.40 14.83 2.37
C ARG A 45 3.52 16.04 2.61
N ASP A 46 3.77 17.14 1.91
CA ASP A 46 3.12 18.41 2.21
C ASP A 46 1.64 18.35 1.84
N GLN A 47 1.29 17.80 0.67
CA GLN A 47 -0.10 17.57 0.27
C GLN A 47 -0.84 16.67 1.28
N ARG A 48 -0.21 15.60 1.77
CA ARG A 48 -0.77 14.75 2.82
C ARG A 48 -1.02 15.52 4.12
N ILE A 49 -0.09 16.38 4.53
CA ILE A 49 -0.24 17.21 5.73
C ILE A 49 -1.41 18.18 5.56
N GLU A 50 -1.55 18.84 4.41
CA GLU A 50 -2.66 19.75 4.17
C GLU A 50 -4.02 19.05 4.19
N LEU A 51 -4.11 17.84 3.65
CA LEU A 51 -5.35 17.06 3.74
C LEU A 51 -5.72 16.72 5.19
N LEU A 52 -4.75 16.38 6.04
CA LEU A 52 -5.02 16.15 7.46
C LEU A 52 -5.40 17.42 8.23
N ARG A 53 -4.86 18.58 7.85
CA ARG A 53 -5.33 19.88 8.38
C ARG A 53 -6.76 20.16 7.94
N ALA A 54 -7.07 19.91 6.66
CA ALA A 54 -8.42 20.07 6.13
C ALA A 54 -9.46 19.15 6.82
N ARG A 55 -9.06 17.96 7.29
CA ARG A 55 -9.91 17.12 8.17
C ARG A 55 -10.26 17.85 9.46
N ARG A 56 -9.27 18.45 10.12
CA ARG A 56 -9.48 19.20 11.36
C ARG A 56 -10.41 20.38 11.15
N GLU A 57 -10.16 21.20 10.12
CA GLU A 57 -11.01 22.34 9.79
C GLU A 57 -12.44 21.93 9.47
N ARG A 58 -12.62 20.79 8.80
CA ARG A 58 -13.95 20.24 8.53
C ARG A 58 -14.63 19.79 9.81
N GLN A 59 -13.91 19.11 10.70
CA GLN A 59 -14.44 18.70 12.00
C GLN A 59 -14.90 19.91 12.81
N ASP A 60 -14.10 20.98 12.86
CA ASP A 60 -14.47 22.21 13.59
C ASP A 60 -15.79 22.83 13.05
N ARG A 61 -16.04 22.75 11.74
CA ARG A 61 -17.33 23.17 11.15
C ARG A 61 -18.49 22.26 11.55
N LEU A 62 -18.28 20.95 11.61
CA LEU A 62 -19.30 19.97 12.00
C LEU A 62 -19.69 20.16 13.47
N ASP A 63 -18.72 20.43 14.34
CA ASP A 63 -18.91 20.63 15.77
C ASP A 63 -19.81 21.84 16.08
N VAL A 64 -19.76 22.89 15.25
CA VAL A 64 -20.62 24.08 15.38
C VAL A 64 -21.95 23.97 14.63
N GLY A 65 -22.30 22.78 14.13
CA GLY A 65 -23.64 22.50 13.60
C GLY A 65 -23.72 22.29 12.09
N ALA A 66 -22.61 22.38 11.34
CA ALA A 66 -22.63 21.96 9.94
C ALA A 66 -22.97 20.45 9.84
N ARG A 67 -23.49 20.04 8.68
CA ARG A 67 -23.83 18.64 8.39
C ARG A 67 -23.18 18.22 7.07
N PRO A 68 -22.72 16.96 6.94
CA PRO A 68 -22.25 16.44 5.66
C PRO A 68 -23.37 16.49 4.63
N HIS A 69 -23.03 16.87 3.39
CA HIS A 69 -23.96 16.89 2.27
C HIS A 69 -23.20 16.63 0.96
N PHE A 70 -23.93 16.22 -0.08
CA PHE A 70 -23.35 16.08 -1.40
C PHE A 70 -22.82 17.42 -1.91
N LEU A 71 -21.57 17.41 -2.37
CA LEU A 71 -20.87 18.58 -2.86
C LEU A 71 -21.51 19.10 -4.17
N PRO A 72 -21.98 20.37 -4.23
CA PRO A 72 -22.50 20.95 -5.47
C PRO A 72 -21.47 20.96 -6.60
N GLU A 73 -20.20 21.22 -6.27
CA GLU A 73 -19.09 21.34 -7.23
C GLU A 73 -18.74 20.02 -7.95
N THR A 74 -19.23 18.87 -7.47
CA THR A 74 -19.03 17.56 -8.12
C THR A 74 -20.33 16.98 -8.70
N ALA A 75 -21.37 17.81 -8.86
CA ALA A 75 -22.66 17.37 -9.38
C ALA A 75 -22.55 16.73 -10.77
N GLU A 76 -21.75 17.32 -11.68
CA GLU A 76 -21.56 16.80 -13.04
C GLU A 76 -20.89 15.43 -13.07
N ILE A 77 -20.01 15.12 -12.11
CA ILE A 77 -19.41 13.79 -11.98
C ILE A 77 -20.49 12.78 -11.60
N ARG A 78 -21.38 13.12 -10.66
CA ARG A 78 -22.45 12.20 -10.21
C ARG A 78 -23.54 11.99 -11.26
N SER A 79 -23.84 13.00 -12.06
CA SER A 79 -24.88 12.93 -13.11
C SER A 79 -24.34 12.49 -14.48
N GLY A 80 -23.02 12.47 -14.66
CA GLY A 80 -22.37 12.05 -15.90
C GLY A 80 -22.43 10.54 -16.15
N THR A 81 -22.10 10.14 -17.38
CA THR A 81 -22.00 8.72 -17.77
C THR A 81 -20.52 8.33 -17.91
N TRP A 82 -20.02 7.58 -16.93
CA TRP A 82 -18.65 7.08 -16.92
C TRP A 82 -18.56 5.79 -16.10
N THR A 83 -17.49 5.04 -16.30
CA THR A 83 -17.17 3.84 -15.52
C THR A 83 -15.68 3.84 -15.19
N VAL A 84 -15.30 3.11 -14.15
CA VAL A 84 -13.88 2.84 -13.86
C VAL A 84 -13.24 2.07 -15.01
N ALA A 85 -11.90 2.13 -15.09
CA ALA A 85 -11.14 1.32 -16.03
C ALA A 85 -11.36 -0.19 -15.80
N PRO A 86 -11.16 -1.05 -16.82
CA PRO A 86 -11.29 -2.49 -16.67
C PRO A 86 -10.46 -3.04 -15.50
N VAL A 87 -11.03 -4.03 -14.81
CA VAL A 87 -10.39 -4.75 -13.71
C VAL A 87 -9.67 -6.00 -14.22
N SER A 88 -8.59 -6.37 -13.56
CA SER A 88 -7.83 -7.58 -13.87
C SER A 88 -8.66 -8.84 -13.67
N LYS A 89 -8.36 -9.91 -14.42
CA LYS A 89 -9.13 -11.16 -14.42
C LYS A 89 -9.26 -11.79 -13.03
N ASP A 90 -8.20 -11.72 -12.24
CA ASP A 90 -8.10 -12.26 -10.88
C ASP A 90 -8.79 -11.39 -9.81
N LEU A 91 -9.40 -10.27 -10.21
CA LEU A 91 -10.28 -9.43 -9.40
C LEU A 91 -11.75 -9.45 -9.85
N LEU A 92 -12.10 -10.26 -10.85
CA LEU A 92 -13.50 -10.39 -11.33
C LEU A 92 -14.38 -11.20 -10.37
N ASP A 93 -13.83 -12.25 -9.76
CA ASP A 93 -14.53 -13.08 -8.77
C ASP A 93 -13.94 -12.84 -7.38
N ARG A 94 -14.62 -12.01 -6.59
CA ARG A 94 -14.23 -11.63 -5.23
C ARG A 94 -15.29 -12.02 -4.20
N ARG A 95 -16.01 -13.13 -4.45
CA ARG A 95 -17.18 -13.55 -3.66
C ARG A 95 -16.91 -13.72 -2.15
N VAL A 96 -15.68 -14.09 -1.80
CA VAL A 96 -15.20 -14.22 -0.41
C VAL A 96 -13.77 -13.73 -0.37
N GLU A 97 -13.52 -12.79 0.54
CA GLU A 97 -12.19 -12.28 0.87
C GLU A 97 -11.90 -12.57 2.33
N ILE A 98 -10.69 -13.06 2.61
CA ILE A 98 -10.20 -13.22 3.98
C ILE A 98 -9.25 -12.06 4.31
N THR A 99 -9.28 -11.59 5.54
CA THR A 99 -8.41 -10.51 6.03
C THR A 99 -7.50 -11.03 7.12
N GLY A 100 -6.27 -10.52 7.22
CA GLY A 100 -5.37 -10.93 8.29
C GLY A 100 -4.03 -10.21 8.28
N PRO A 101 -3.27 -10.32 9.39
CA PRO A 101 -2.00 -9.63 9.54
C PRO A 101 -0.94 -10.16 8.57
N THR A 102 0.13 -9.40 8.40
CA THR A 102 1.30 -9.75 7.57
C THR A 102 2.28 -10.72 8.25
N SER A 103 1.86 -11.41 9.31
CA SER A 103 2.70 -12.42 9.96
C SER A 103 2.79 -13.69 9.11
N ARG A 104 4.00 -14.25 9.01
CA ARG A 104 4.36 -15.30 8.05
C ARG A 104 3.39 -16.48 8.04
N LYS A 105 3.09 -17.03 9.21
CA LYS A 105 2.15 -18.17 9.35
C LYS A 105 0.74 -17.83 8.91
N MET A 106 0.24 -16.65 9.31
CA MET A 106 -1.12 -16.22 9.01
C MET A 106 -1.29 -15.98 7.51
N MET A 107 -0.29 -15.37 6.86
CA MET A 107 -0.30 -15.18 5.42
C MET A 107 -0.35 -16.51 4.66
N ILE A 108 0.45 -17.52 5.04
CA ILE A 108 0.40 -18.85 4.40
C ILE A 108 -1.01 -19.45 4.53
N ASN A 109 -1.58 -19.41 5.73
CA ASN A 109 -2.92 -19.96 5.98
C ASN A 109 -4.02 -19.20 5.21
N ALA A 110 -3.94 -17.87 5.16
CA ALA A 110 -4.92 -17.03 4.48
C ALA A 110 -4.87 -17.21 2.96
N LEU A 111 -3.66 -17.23 2.38
CA LEU A 111 -3.46 -17.48 0.95
C LEU A 111 -3.95 -18.89 0.55
N ASN A 112 -3.80 -19.88 1.42
CA ASN A 112 -4.24 -21.27 1.19
C ASN A 112 -5.71 -21.53 1.62
N SER A 113 -6.46 -20.52 2.08
CA SER A 113 -7.76 -20.71 2.73
C SER A 113 -8.91 -21.13 1.79
N GLY A 114 -8.73 -20.98 0.47
CA GLY A 114 -9.80 -21.13 -0.52
C GLY A 114 -10.63 -19.87 -0.76
N ALA A 115 -10.37 -18.78 -0.03
CA ALA A 115 -10.89 -17.45 -0.36
C ALA A 115 -10.40 -17.01 -1.75
N LYS A 116 -11.13 -16.12 -2.41
CA LYS A 116 -10.71 -15.57 -3.71
C LYS A 116 -9.64 -14.51 -3.55
N VAL A 117 -9.71 -13.74 -2.48
CA VAL A 117 -8.78 -12.67 -2.17
C VAL A 117 -8.31 -12.80 -0.72
N PHE A 118 -7.04 -12.52 -0.48
CA PHE A 118 -6.50 -12.28 0.84
C PHE A 118 -6.06 -10.82 0.94
N MET A 119 -6.69 -10.07 1.85
CA MET A 119 -6.23 -8.75 2.24
C MET A 119 -5.17 -8.88 3.33
N ALA A 120 -3.90 -8.76 2.94
CA ALA A 120 -2.77 -8.69 3.84
C ALA A 120 -2.70 -7.30 4.48
N ASP A 121 -2.85 -7.26 5.79
CA ASP A 121 -3.17 -6.03 6.50
C ASP A 121 -1.97 -5.48 7.27
N CYS A 122 -1.48 -4.32 6.85
CA CYS A 122 -0.51 -3.52 7.60
C CYS A 122 -1.18 -2.56 8.61
N GLU A 123 -2.52 -2.53 8.63
CA GLU A 123 -3.35 -1.56 9.31
C GLU A 123 -4.02 -2.18 10.56
N ASP A 124 -5.34 -2.12 10.73
CA ASP A 124 -6.00 -2.43 12.02
C ASP A 124 -5.76 -3.83 12.58
N ALA A 125 -5.46 -4.86 11.76
CA ALA A 125 -5.17 -6.20 12.24
C ALA A 125 -3.70 -6.41 12.65
N THR A 126 -2.82 -5.42 12.44
CA THR A 126 -1.39 -5.51 12.71
C THR A 126 -0.95 -4.39 13.65
N SER A 127 -0.49 -4.74 14.85
CA SER A 127 0.22 -3.78 15.70
C SER A 127 1.48 -3.31 14.98
N PRO A 128 1.67 -2.00 14.73
CA PRO A 128 2.77 -1.49 13.91
C PRO A 128 4.07 -1.36 14.71
N THR A 129 4.50 -2.45 15.35
CA THR A 129 5.86 -2.56 15.88
C THR A 129 6.85 -2.59 14.72
N TRP A 130 8.09 -2.17 14.97
CA TRP A 130 9.10 -2.15 13.90
C TRP A 130 9.35 -3.56 13.31
N ASP A 131 9.41 -4.57 14.18
CA ASP A 131 9.50 -5.98 13.78
C ASP A 131 8.36 -6.38 12.85
N ASN A 132 7.10 -6.07 13.21
CA ASN A 132 5.95 -6.42 12.38
C ASN A 132 5.93 -5.68 11.03
N VAL A 133 6.43 -4.44 10.98
CA VAL A 133 6.52 -3.68 9.73
C VAL A 133 7.59 -4.29 8.82
N VAL A 134 8.82 -4.47 9.32
CA VAL A 134 9.92 -5.01 8.51
C VAL A 134 9.66 -6.46 8.11
N ASP A 135 9.30 -7.33 9.05
CA ASP A 135 9.01 -8.73 8.75
C ASP A 135 7.75 -8.87 7.88
N GLY A 136 6.77 -7.99 8.06
CA GLY A 136 5.56 -7.96 7.24
C GLY A 136 5.89 -7.69 5.77
N HIS A 137 6.73 -6.69 5.49
CA HIS A 137 7.15 -6.38 4.11
C HIS A 137 8.06 -7.46 3.51
N ARG A 138 8.91 -8.09 4.33
CA ARG A 138 9.65 -9.28 3.92
C ARG A 138 8.71 -10.44 3.54
N ASN A 139 7.67 -10.69 4.34
CA ASN A 139 6.69 -11.73 4.05
C ASN A 139 5.85 -11.40 2.80
N LEU A 140 5.50 -10.14 2.56
CA LEU A 140 4.81 -9.70 1.34
C LEU A 140 5.67 -9.96 0.09
N ARG A 141 6.95 -9.58 0.12
CA ARG A 141 7.91 -9.89 -0.96
C ARG A 141 7.96 -11.39 -1.24
N ASP A 142 8.16 -12.19 -0.19
CA ASP A 142 8.25 -13.66 -0.32
C ASP A 142 6.93 -14.26 -0.84
N ALA A 143 5.78 -13.70 -0.47
CA ALA A 143 4.47 -14.13 -0.96
C ALA A 143 4.31 -13.90 -2.47
N HIS A 144 4.71 -12.72 -2.97
CA HIS A 144 4.70 -12.44 -4.41
C HIS A 144 5.59 -13.42 -5.18
N ARG A 145 6.79 -13.73 -4.65
CA ARG A 145 7.74 -14.69 -5.24
C ARG A 145 7.34 -16.15 -5.10
N ARG A 146 6.27 -16.45 -4.35
CA ARG A 146 5.85 -17.80 -3.94
C ARG A 146 6.90 -18.55 -3.10
N GLU A 147 7.71 -17.82 -2.34
CA GLU A 147 8.81 -18.32 -1.48
C GLU A 147 8.43 -18.33 0.02
N LEU A 148 7.16 -18.06 0.34
CA LEU A 148 6.67 -17.99 1.71
C LEU A 148 6.60 -19.40 2.35
N ILE A 149 7.63 -19.72 3.15
CA ILE A 149 7.79 -21.01 3.85
C ILE A 149 8.02 -20.78 5.35
N LEU A 150 7.47 -21.64 6.19
CA LEU A 150 7.67 -21.63 7.64
C LEU A 150 7.80 -23.05 8.20
N GLU A 151 8.82 -23.28 9.01
CA GLU A 151 8.93 -24.46 9.88
C GLU A 151 8.69 -24.05 11.32
N GLN A 152 7.70 -24.65 11.98
CA GLN A 152 7.38 -24.33 13.36
C GLN A 152 6.72 -25.53 14.06
N GLY A 153 7.27 -25.93 15.21
CA GLY A 153 6.70 -27.00 16.04
C GLY A 153 6.59 -28.34 15.31
N GLY A 154 7.59 -28.69 14.49
CA GLY A 154 7.63 -29.91 13.69
C GLY A 154 6.68 -29.93 12.49
N LYS A 155 6.01 -28.81 12.18
CA LYS A 155 5.15 -28.64 11.00
C LYS A 155 5.82 -27.75 9.97
N HIS A 156 5.68 -28.11 8.70
CA HIS A 156 6.15 -27.34 7.55
C HIS A 156 4.95 -26.71 6.83
N TYR A 157 4.97 -25.39 6.65
CA TYR A 157 3.94 -24.60 5.98
C TYR A 157 4.53 -23.98 4.72
N ARG A 158 3.83 -24.09 3.59
CA ARG A 158 4.19 -23.46 2.31
C ARG A 158 2.93 -23.11 1.54
N LEU A 159 3.07 -22.27 0.53
CA LEU A 159 1.97 -21.95 -0.39
C LEU A 159 1.58 -23.14 -1.25
N ASN A 160 0.28 -23.25 -1.52
CA ASN A 160 -0.27 -24.15 -2.53
C ASN A 160 0.06 -23.65 -3.95
N GLU A 161 -0.21 -24.49 -4.95
CA GLU A 161 -0.11 -24.06 -6.36
C GLU A 161 -1.13 -22.95 -6.65
N GLU A 162 -2.40 -23.20 -6.33
CA GLU A 162 -3.48 -22.22 -6.35
C GLU A 162 -3.62 -21.57 -4.97
N ILE A 163 -3.56 -20.23 -4.95
CA ILE A 163 -3.74 -19.41 -3.74
C ILE A 163 -4.69 -18.25 -4.04
N ALA A 164 -5.21 -17.61 -2.99
CA ALA A 164 -5.99 -16.38 -3.09
C ALA A 164 -5.19 -15.23 -3.72
N THR A 165 -5.85 -14.34 -4.46
CA THR A 165 -5.25 -13.09 -4.96
C THR A 165 -4.82 -12.23 -3.78
N LEU A 166 -3.55 -11.82 -3.76
CA LEU A 166 -3.00 -10.97 -2.70
C LEU A 166 -3.37 -9.50 -2.95
N VAL A 167 -3.93 -8.85 -1.93
CA VAL A 167 -4.21 -7.40 -1.92
C VAL A 167 -3.64 -6.83 -0.62
N VAL A 168 -2.91 -5.72 -0.68
CA VAL A 168 -2.25 -5.15 0.51
C VAL A 168 -3.04 -3.97 1.05
N ARG A 169 -3.30 -3.92 2.35
CA ARG A 169 -3.89 -2.75 3.02
C ARG A 169 -2.81 -1.97 3.77
N PRO A 170 -2.26 -0.87 3.20
CA PRO A 170 -1.34 0.00 3.91
C PRO A 170 -2.03 0.75 5.06
N ARG A 171 -1.23 1.23 6.01
CA ARG A 171 -1.70 2.13 7.08
C ARG A 171 -2.37 3.39 6.52
N GLY A 172 -3.38 3.90 7.23
CA GLY A 172 -4.13 5.09 6.83
C GLY A 172 -3.30 6.39 6.92
N TRP A 173 -3.76 7.45 6.23
CA TRP A 173 -3.02 8.70 6.08
C TRP A 173 -2.57 9.36 7.39
N HIS A 174 -3.27 9.14 8.50
CA HIS A 174 -3.00 9.77 9.79
C HIS A 174 -1.79 9.17 10.54
N LEU A 175 -1.35 7.96 10.19
CA LEU A 175 -0.30 7.26 10.92
C LEU A 175 1.11 7.67 10.44
N PRO A 176 2.04 8.00 11.36
CA PRO A 176 3.45 8.16 11.05
C PRO A 176 4.20 6.81 11.14
N GLU A 177 5.29 6.68 10.38
CA GLU A 177 6.31 5.65 10.61
C GLU A 177 7.54 6.33 11.22
N ARG A 178 7.73 6.18 12.53
CA ARG A 178 8.80 6.87 13.28
C ARG A 178 10.18 6.27 13.07
N HIS A 179 10.25 5.01 12.61
CA HIS A 179 11.52 4.32 12.39
C HIS A 179 12.14 4.67 11.04
N VAL A 180 11.40 5.39 10.17
CA VAL A 180 11.88 5.91 8.89
C VAL A 180 11.77 7.43 8.92
N GLN A 181 12.90 8.10 8.95
CA GLN A 181 12.97 9.56 8.82
C GLN A 181 13.49 9.94 7.44
N VAL A 182 12.86 10.96 6.85
CA VAL A 182 13.32 11.57 5.60
C VAL A 182 13.44 13.07 5.86
N ASP A 183 14.63 13.61 5.70
CA ASP A 183 14.96 15.01 5.96
C ASP A 183 14.58 15.44 7.40
N GLY A 184 14.91 14.58 8.38
CA GLY A 184 14.70 14.81 9.81
C GLY A 184 13.24 14.76 10.27
N ARG A 185 12.33 14.20 9.47
CA ARG A 185 10.90 14.06 9.83
C ARG A 185 10.43 12.61 9.63
N PRO A 186 9.60 12.06 10.54
CA PRO A 186 8.94 10.78 10.33
C PRO A 186 8.17 10.73 9.01
N ALA A 187 8.35 9.64 8.27
CA ALA A 187 7.61 9.40 7.04
C ALA A 187 6.13 9.11 7.31
N ALA A 188 5.27 9.30 6.31
CA ALA A 188 3.90 8.81 6.37
C ALA A 188 3.90 7.28 6.24
N ALA A 189 3.31 6.57 7.20
CA ALA A 189 3.28 5.12 7.23
C ALA A 189 2.61 4.52 5.98
N SER A 190 1.58 5.19 5.47
CA SER A 190 0.90 4.84 4.22
C SER A 190 1.85 4.77 3.02
N LEU A 191 2.78 5.72 2.90
CA LEU A 191 3.75 5.78 1.80
C LEU A 191 4.85 4.73 1.96
N ILE A 192 5.26 4.43 3.20
CA ILE A 192 6.20 3.35 3.48
C ILE A 192 5.58 2.00 3.12
N ASP A 193 4.37 1.73 3.60
CA ASP A 193 3.72 0.44 3.37
C ASP A 193 3.40 0.21 1.89
N PHE A 194 2.80 1.21 1.23
CA PHE A 194 2.55 1.15 -0.21
C PHE A 194 3.85 1.02 -1.00
N GLY A 195 4.83 1.88 -0.71
CA GLY A 195 6.05 1.97 -1.48
C GLY A 195 6.87 0.68 -1.44
N LEU A 196 7.05 0.09 -0.25
CA LEU A 196 7.76 -1.17 -0.11
C LEU A 196 7.02 -2.34 -0.78
N ALA A 197 5.70 -2.45 -0.55
CA ALA A 197 4.90 -3.51 -1.16
C ALA A 197 4.89 -3.41 -2.70
N PHE A 198 4.76 -2.20 -3.24
CA PHE A 198 4.81 -1.95 -4.67
C PHE A 198 6.20 -2.25 -5.26
N PHE A 199 7.26 -1.70 -4.66
CA PHE A 199 8.63 -1.86 -5.13
C PHE A 199 9.05 -3.34 -5.21
N HIS A 200 8.78 -4.10 -4.16
CA HIS A 200 9.18 -5.51 -4.08
C HIS A 200 8.23 -6.47 -4.80
N GLY A 201 6.96 -6.09 -4.98
CA GLY A 201 5.90 -6.99 -5.45
C GLY A 201 5.41 -6.75 -6.87
N ALA A 202 5.47 -5.53 -7.40
CA ALA A 202 4.74 -5.17 -8.62
C ALA A 202 5.18 -5.97 -9.85
N ARG A 203 6.49 -6.06 -10.11
CA ARG A 203 7.02 -6.81 -11.27
C ARG A 203 6.68 -8.30 -11.18
N GLU A 204 6.94 -8.89 -10.02
CA GLU A 204 6.67 -10.31 -9.76
C GLU A 204 5.17 -10.65 -9.91
N ALA A 205 4.28 -9.77 -9.42
CA ALA A 205 2.84 -9.94 -9.58
C ALA A 205 2.43 -9.92 -11.06
N LEU A 206 3.00 -9.01 -11.84
CA LEU A 206 2.72 -8.89 -13.28
C LEU A 206 3.24 -10.08 -14.08
N ASP A 207 4.47 -10.52 -13.81
CA ASP A 207 5.08 -11.66 -14.51
C ASP A 207 4.31 -12.97 -14.24
N ARG A 208 3.55 -13.02 -13.14
CA ARG A 208 2.63 -14.12 -12.79
C ARG A 208 1.20 -13.93 -13.27
N GLY A 209 0.92 -12.90 -14.06
CA GLY A 209 -0.42 -12.62 -14.61
C GLY A 209 -1.42 -12.04 -13.61
N SER A 210 -0.92 -11.48 -12.50
CA SER A 210 -1.67 -10.73 -11.49
C SER A 210 -1.27 -9.24 -11.55
N GLY A 211 -1.38 -8.50 -10.44
CA GLY A 211 -0.98 -7.10 -10.39
C GLY A 211 -0.84 -6.54 -8.97
N PRO A 212 -0.29 -5.32 -8.85
CA PRO A 212 -0.15 -4.63 -7.57
C PRO A 212 -1.49 -4.07 -7.11
N TYR A 213 -2.11 -4.75 -6.13
CA TYR A 213 -3.45 -4.44 -5.66
C TYR A 213 -3.46 -3.96 -4.21
N PHE A 214 -4.29 -2.95 -3.95
CA PHE A 214 -4.34 -2.31 -2.64
C PHE A 214 -5.77 -2.14 -2.10
N TYR A 215 -5.89 -2.15 -0.78
CA TYR A 215 -7.08 -1.69 -0.05
C TYR A 215 -6.78 -0.35 0.64
N LEU A 216 -7.58 0.67 0.41
CA LEU A 216 -7.35 2.01 0.94
C LEU A 216 -8.28 2.32 2.11
N ALA A 217 -7.68 2.51 3.28
CA ALA A 217 -8.39 2.66 4.55
C ALA A 217 -8.65 4.14 4.91
N LYS A 218 -9.76 4.36 5.62
CA LYS A 218 -10.05 5.56 6.42
C LYS A 218 -9.93 6.88 5.65
N LEU A 219 -10.32 6.87 4.38
CA LEU A 219 -10.42 8.10 3.60
C LEU A 219 -11.64 8.91 4.08
N GLU A 220 -11.51 10.23 4.11
CA GLU A 220 -12.59 11.16 4.48
C GLU A 220 -13.08 12.02 3.30
N GLY A 221 -12.59 11.77 2.09
CA GLY A 221 -13.11 12.45 0.90
C GLY A 221 -12.31 12.23 -0.37
N HIS A 222 -12.86 12.72 -1.49
CA HIS A 222 -12.33 12.49 -2.83
C HIS A 222 -10.93 13.10 -3.07
N LEU A 223 -10.53 14.16 -2.33
CA LEU A 223 -9.19 14.73 -2.46
C LEU A 223 -8.10 13.81 -1.88
N GLU A 224 -8.45 12.97 -0.90
CA GLU A 224 -7.53 11.95 -0.38
C GLU A 224 -7.43 10.74 -1.32
N ALA A 225 -8.52 10.42 -2.02
CA ALA A 225 -8.49 9.46 -3.12
C ALA A 225 -7.64 10.00 -4.29
N ARG A 226 -7.70 11.31 -4.56
CA ARG A 226 -6.83 11.97 -5.55
C ARG A 226 -5.36 11.87 -5.16
N LEU A 227 -5.01 12.13 -3.89
CA LEU A 227 -3.64 11.95 -3.43
C LEU A 227 -3.13 10.51 -3.67
N TRP A 228 -3.95 9.49 -3.37
CA TRP A 228 -3.59 8.11 -3.70
C TRP A 228 -3.38 7.89 -5.20
N ASN A 229 -4.25 8.45 -6.04
CA ASN A 229 -4.08 8.37 -7.49
C ASN A 229 -2.75 9.01 -7.95
N ASP A 230 -2.39 10.17 -7.41
CA ASP A 230 -1.15 10.87 -7.76
C ASP A 230 0.07 10.04 -7.31
N VAL A 231 0.03 9.45 -6.11
CA VAL A 231 1.03 8.50 -5.61
C VAL A 231 1.16 7.28 -6.52
N PHE A 232 0.04 6.71 -6.98
CA PHE A 232 0.04 5.56 -7.90
C PHE A 232 0.61 5.91 -9.26
N CYS A 233 0.25 7.05 -9.83
CA CYS A 233 0.81 7.51 -11.11
C CYS A 233 2.31 7.71 -11.00
N HIS A 234 2.77 8.41 -9.97
CA HIS A 234 4.19 8.64 -9.72
C HIS A 234 4.96 7.33 -9.54
N ALA A 235 4.46 6.42 -8.70
CA ALA A 235 5.10 5.12 -8.48
C ALA A 235 5.23 4.28 -9.77
N GLN A 236 4.16 4.27 -10.58
CA GLN A 236 4.15 3.56 -11.87
C GLN A 236 5.18 4.16 -12.83
N ASP A 237 5.23 5.48 -12.95
CA ASP A 237 6.18 6.16 -13.82
C ASP A 237 7.63 5.92 -13.35
N SER A 238 7.90 6.06 -12.05
CA SER A 238 9.25 5.90 -11.46
C SER A 238 9.82 4.49 -11.62
N LEU A 239 8.99 3.44 -11.62
CA LEU A 239 9.43 2.05 -11.77
C LEU A 239 9.16 1.47 -13.18
N GLY A 240 8.74 2.29 -14.14
CA GLY A 240 8.45 1.84 -15.51
C GLY A 240 7.32 0.83 -15.61
N VAL A 241 6.32 0.93 -14.72
CA VAL A 241 5.09 0.14 -14.74
C VAL A 241 4.02 0.95 -15.48
N PRO A 242 3.25 0.38 -16.43
CA PRO A 242 2.23 1.15 -17.16
C PRO A 242 1.19 1.78 -16.23
N ARG A 243 0.75 3.01 -16.51
CA ARG A 243 -0.31 3.67 -15.74
C ARG A 243 -1.63 2.88 -15.83
N GLY A 244 -2.32 2.76 -14.69
CA GLY A 244 -3.57 2.00 -14.56
C GLY A 244 -3.36 0.51 -14.26
N THR A 245 -2.10 0.11 -14.03
CA THR A 245 -1.73 -1.23 -13.58
C THR A 245 -2.09 -1.44 -12.12
N ILE A 246 -1.85 -0.45 -11.27
CA ILE A 246 -2.29 -0.49 -9.87
C ILE A 246 -3.82 -0.50 -9.84
N LYS A 247 -4.41 -1.40 -9.04
CA LYS A 247 -5.85 -1.39 -8.73
C LYS A 247 -6.05 -1.22 -7.23
N ALA A 248 -6.98 -0.35 -6.86
CA ALA A 248 -7.28 -0.07 -5.47
C ALA A 248 -8.77 -0.30 -5.19
N THR A 249 -9.06 -0.98 -4.09
CA THR A 249 -10.40 -1.06 -3.49
C THR A 249 -10.46 -0.09 -2.33
N VAL A 250 -11.43 0.83 -2.32
CA VAL A 250 -11.55 1.83 -1.26
C VAL A 250 -12.57 1.36 -0.22
N LEU A 251 -12.19 1.37 1.06
CA LEU A 251 -13.15 1.17 2.14
C LEU A 251 -13.91 2.48 2.36
N ILE A 252 -15.22 2.47 2.08
CA ILE A 252 -16.12 3.55 2.49
C ILE A 252 -16.51 3.29 3.95
N GLU A 253 -15.61 3.69 4.86
CA GLU A 253 -15.68 3.38 6.30
C GLU A 253 -15.63 4.63 7.19
N THR A 254 -15.81 5.81 6.60
CA THR A 254 -16.01 7.05 7.35
C THR A 254 -17.32 7.70 6.90
N ILE A 255 -18.02 8.36 7.82
CA ILE A 255 -19.29 9.04 7.48
C ILE A 255 -19.11 10.13 6.42
N LEU A 256 -17.90 10.70 6.30
CA LEU A 256 -17.58 11.75 5.33
C LEU A 256 -17.26 11.21 3.94
N ALA A 257 -16.98 9.91 3.81
CA ALA A 257 -16.75 9.26 2.54
C ALA A 257 -18.02 8.67 1.91
N ALA A 258 -19.08 8.48 2.70
CA ALA A 258 -20.40 8.01 2.25
C ALA A 258 -21.17 9.11 1.50
#